data_AF-A0A3B6FE78-F1
#
_entry.id   AF-A0A3B6FE78-F1
#
_cell.length_a   1.000
_cell.length_b   1.000
_cell.length_c   1.000
_cell.angle_alpha   90.00
_cell.angle_beta   90.00
_cell.angle_gamma   90.00
#
_symmetry.space_group_name_H-M   'P 1'
#
loop_
_entity.id
_entity.type
_entity.pdbx_description
1 polymer ?
#
loop_
_entity_poly.entity_id
_entity_poly.type
_entity_poly.pdbx_seq_one_letter_code
_entity_poly.pdbx_strand_id
1 'polypeptide(L)'
;MDLLSPGNVFACVVVDLDTGMKIFEYMFATSSPVAKIEPARTVVGNEVLGAKVASFSSRGPSRDYPDIIKPDIAAPGANILAAVKDSYRFNYGTSMAAPHVSGILALLKAQHPDWSPAAIKSAIITTAHVTDERGMPILAEGVLRKTADPFDYGGGNINPGGATDPGLVYDINPRDHNRFFGYTIVRRTNVSCEAMALPAYHLNLPSITVPDLRRPITMQRTVTNVGDVNSVYHAEVQSPAGVRMEVKPLVLIFDATNKVRSFKVNLSPMWKLQGDYTFGSITWRKDQKVVRIPVAARMTIQDFYADVA
;
A
#
# COMPACT_ATOMS: atom_id res chain seq x y z
N MET A 1 -14.67 -14.66 -10.02
CA MET A 1 -16.10 -14.98 -10.21
C MET A 1 -16.62 -15.53 -8.90
N ASP A 2 -17.81 -15.12 -8.52
CA ASP A 2 -18.41 -15.24 -7.20
C ASP A 2 -18.75 -16.69 -6.82
N LEU A 3 -18.21 -17.21 -5.72
CA LEU A 3 -18.54 -18.56 -5.22
C LEU A 3 -19.60 -18.54 -4.12
N LEU A 4 -19.92 -17.37 -3.55
CA LEU A 4 -20.76 -17.24 -2.36
C LEU A 4 -21.78 -16.09 -2.43
N SER A 5 -21.99 -15.48 -3.60
CA SER A 5 -23.12 -14.55 -3.74
C SER A 5 -24.44 -15.32 -3.67
N PRO A 6 -25.37 -14.92 -2.77
CA PRO A 6 -26.74 -15.41 -2.68
C PRO A 6 -27.60 -15.10 -3.91
N GLY A 7 -27.01 -14.57 -4.98
CA GLY A 7 -27.67 -14.44 -6.28
C GLY A 7 -27.58 -15.71 -7.14
N ASN A 8 -26.77 -16.70 -6.76
CA ASN A 8 -26.71 -17.95 -7.52
C ASN A 8 -27.90 -18.85 -7.17
N VAL A 9 -28.88 -18.87 -8.07
CA VAL A 9 -30.11 -19.69 -8.00
C VAL A 9 -29.82 -21.19 -8.21
N PHE A 10 -28.56 -21.56 -8.56
CA PHE A 10 -28.14 -22.93 -8.84
C PHE A 10 -26.78 -23.25 -8.19
N ALA A 11 -26.57 -24.52 -7.84
CA ALA A 11 -25.28 -25.00 -7.35
C ALA A 11 -24.19 -24.83 -8.43
N CYS A 12 -23.06 -24.21 -8.08
CA CYS A 12 -21.97 -23.94 -8.99
C CYS A 12 -20.60 -24.18 -8.34
N VAL A 13 -19.60 -24.51 -9.15
CA VAL A 13 -18.19 -24.59 -8.75
C VAL A 13 -17.33 -23.91 -9.81
N VAL A 14 -16.38 -23.08 -9.38
CA VAL A 14 -15.36 -22.50 -10.26
C VAL A 14 -14.12 -23.38 -10.15
N VAL A 15 -13.59 -23.78 -11.30
CA VAL A 15 -12.41 -24.63 -11.40
C VAL A 15 -11.31 -23.92 -12.18
N ASP A 16 -10.06 -24.32 -11.95
CA ASP A 16 -8.94 -23.87 -12.78
C ASP A 16 -9.00 -24.47 -14.19
N LEU A 17 -8.12 -23.99 -15.07
CA LEU A 17 -8.09 -24.41 -16.47
C LEU A 17 -7.80 -25.91 -16.63
N ASP A 18 -6.88 -26.46 -15.82
CA ASP A 18 -6.49 -27.88 -15.89
C ASP A 18 -7.67 -28.79 -15.52
N THR A 19 -8.33 -28.47 -14.42
CA THR A 19 -9.54 -29.16 -13.98
C THR A 19 -10.68 -28.98 -15.00
N GLY A 20 -10.82 -27.78 -15.57
CA GLY A 20 -11.79 -27.50 -16.63
C GLY A 20 -11.55 -28.35 -17.88
N MET A 21 -10.30 -28.54 -18.30
CA MET A 21 -9.94 -29.42 -19.41
C MET A 21 -10.27 -30.89 -19.09
N LYS A 22 -9.98 -31.37 -17.88
CA LYS A 22 -10.35 -32.72 -17.45
C LYS A 22 -11.85 -32.96 -17.48
N ILE A 23 -12.64 -31.97 -17.05
CA ILE A 23 -14.11 -32.02 -17.14
C ILE A 23 -14.54 -32.06 -18.61
N PHE A 24 -13.95 -31.22 -19.46
CA PHE A 24 -14.24 -31.20 -20.89
C PHE A 24 -13.94 -32.55 -21.56
N GLU A 25 -12.79 -33.16 -21.28
CA GLU A 25 -12.43 -34.49 -21.78
C GLU A 25 -13.41 -35.57 -21.29
N TYR A 26 -13.77 -35.54 -20.00
CA TYR A 26 -14.75 -36.46 -19.42
C TYR A 26 -16.10 -36.39 -20.15
N MET A 27 -16.56 -35.19 -20.53
CA MET A 27 -17.84 -35.01 -21.23
C MET A 27 -17.90 -35.75 -22.58
N PHE A 28 -16.76 -35.93 -23.27
CA PHE A 28 -16.71 -36.63 -24.55
C PHE A 28 -16.32 -38.11 -24.43
N ALA A 29 -15.77 -38.53 -23.30
CA ALA A 29 -15.32 -39.90 -23.06
C ALA A 29 -16.45 -40.86 -22.64
N THR A 30 -17.63 -40.35 -22.25
CA THR A 30 -18.77 -41.16 -21.79
C THR A 30 -20.07 -40.74 -22.48
N SER A 31 -20.96 -41.70 -22.73
CA SER A 31 -22.25 -41.48 -23.38
C SER A 31 -23.29 -40.81 -22.46
N SER A 32 -23.05 -40.74 -21.15
CA SER A 32 -23.97 -40.12 -20.17
C SER A 32 -23.19 -39.55 -18.98
N PRO A 33 -22.49 -38.40 -19.16
CA PRO A 33 -21.67 -37.81 -18.11
C PRO A 33 -22.53 -37.30 -16.95
N VAL A 34 -22.10 -37.60 -15.72
CA VAL A 34 -22.75 -37.17 -14.48
C VAL A 34 -21.71 -36.58 -13.52
N ALA A 35 -22.09 -35.53 -12.78
CA ALA A 35 -21.24 -34.89 -11.78
C ALA A 35 -22.03 -34.59 -10.51
N LYS A 36 -21.35 -34.63 -9.36
CA LYS A 36 -21.90 -34.26 -8.05
C LYS A 36 -21.16 -33.03 -7.53
N ILE A 37 -21.91 -32.00 -7.13
CA ILE A 37 -21.37 -30.84 -6.42
C ILE A 37 -21.64 -31.05 -4.93
N GLU A 38 -20.58 -31.06 -4.12
CA GLU A 38 -20.70 -31.15 -2.66
C GLU A 38 -20.81 -29.75 -2.02
N PRO A 39 -21.34 -29.64 -0.78
CA PRO A 39 -21.30 -28.39 -0.02
C PRO A 39 -19.89 -27.83 0.10
N ALA A 40 -19.78 -26.50 0.04
CA ALA A 40 -18.50 -25.81 0.18
C ALA A 40 -17.84 -26.10 1.54
N ARG A 41 -16.51 -26.26 1.53
CA ARG A 41 -15.69 -26.46 2.73
C ARG A 41 -14.63 -25.35 2.81
N THR A 42 -14.35 -24.86 4.01
CA THR A 42 -13.27 -23.91 4.23
C THR A 42 -11.97 -24.65 4.49
N VAL A 43 -10.93 -24.34 3.72
CA VAL A 43 -9.57 -24.81 3.97
C VAL A 43 -8.79 -23.69 4.65
N VAL A 44 -8.12 -24.01 5.76
CA VAL A 44 -7.33 -23.06 6.55
C VAL A 44 -5.95 -23.66 6.85
N GLY A 45 -5.00 -22.80 7.21
CA GLY A 45 -3.65 -23.20 7.63
C GLY A 45 -2.58 -22.94 6.58
N ASN A 46 -1.37 -23.40 6.89
CA ASN A 46 -0.14 -23.09 6.15
C ASN A 46 -0.04 -23.76 4.77
N GLU A 47 -1.08 -24.47 4.33
CA GLU A 47 -1.19 -25.06 3.00
C GLU A 47 -1.92 -24.13 2.02
N VAL A 48 -2.60 -23.10 2.53
CA VAL A 48 -3.32 -22.11 1.73
C VAL A 48 -2.36 -20.98 1.31
N LEU A 49 -2.54 -20.49 0.08
CA LEU A 49 -1.77 -19.35 -0.43
C LEU A 49 -1.95 -18.12 0.46
N GLY A 50 -0.87 -17.32 0.59
CA GLY A 50 -0.89 -16.07 1.34
C GLY A 50 -1.82 -15.02 0.72
N ALA A 51 -1.92 -13.86 1.39
CA ALA A 51 -2.75 -12.76 0.94
C ALA A 51 -2.40 -12.32 -0.49
N LYS A 52 -3.43 -11.98 -1.27
CA LYS A 52 -3.31 -11.46 -2.63
C LYS A 52 -4.19 -10.23 -2.80
N VAL A 53 -3.76 -9.31 -3.65
CA VAL A 53 -4.58 -8.16 -4.02
C VAL A 53 -5.64 -8.62 -5.03
N ALA A 54 -6.90 -8.55 -4.63
CA ALA A 54 -8.04 -9.03 -5.42
C ALA A 54 -8.18 -8.28 -6.76
N SER A 55 -8.64 -8.97 -7.80
CA SER A 55 -8.75 -8.40 -9.15
C SER A 55 -9.73 -7.22 -9.25
N PHE A 56 -10.72 -7.14 -8.36
CA PHE A 56 -11.65 -6.01 -8.29
C PHE A 56 -11.09 -4.79 -7.54
N SER A 57 -9.94 -4.93 -6.85
CA SER A 57 -9.35 -3.80 -6.13
C SER A 57 -8.82 -2.78 -7.12
N SER A 58 -9.26 -1.52 -6.98
CA SER A 58 -8.76 -0.41 -7.79
C SER A 58 -7.26 -0.24 -7.59
N ARG A 59 -6.56 0.13 -8.67
CA ARG A 59 -5.10 0.29 -8.71
C ARG A 59 -4.72 1.75 -8.92
N GLY A 60 -3.55 2.12 -8.44
CA GLY A 60 -2.93 3.39 -8.76
C GLY A 60 -2.33 3.43 -10.18
N PRO A 61 -1.73 4.57 -10.57
CA PRO A 61 -1.64 5.81 -9.80
C PRO A 61 -3.01 6.52 -9.66
N SER A 62 -3.11 7.45 -8.71
CA SER A 62 -4.30 8.30 -8.59
C SER A 62 -4.39 9.24 -9.79
N ARG A 63 -5.56 9.33 -10.44
CA ARG A 63 -5.80 10.25 -11.57
C ARG A 63 -5.68 11.72 -11.16
N ASP A 64 -6.19 12.05 -9.97
CA ASP A 64 -6.19 13.44 -9.48
C ASP A 64 -4.86 13.84 -8.82
N TYR A 65 -4.11 12.86 -8.31
CA TYR A 65 -2.91 13.08 -7.49
C TYR A 65 -1.82 12.04 -7.81
N PRO A 66 -1.29 12.01 -9.05
CA PRO A 66 -0.31 11.01 -9.47
C PRO A 66 1.00 11.06 -8.66
N ASP A 67 1.28 12.21 -8.04
CA ASP A 67 2.45 12.45 -7.18
C ASP A 67 2.32 11.81 -5.78
N ILE A 68 1.24 11.08 -5.50
CA ILE A 68 0.98 10.40 -4.23
C ILE A 68 0.60 8.94 -4.52
N ILE A 69 1.31 7.99 -3.92
CA ILE A 69 0.98 6.56 -4.03
C ILE A 69 -0.43 6.33 -3.50
N LYS A 70 -1.27 5.68 -4.33
CA LYS A 70 -2.56 5.14 -3.94
C LYS A 70 -2.71 3.71 -4.50
N PRO A 71 -3.35 2.78 -3.76
CA PRO A 71 -3.92 2.96 -2.41
C PRO A 71 -2.83 3.16 -1.34
N ASP A 72 -3.23 3.53 -0.11
CA ASP A 72 -2.27 3.72 0.99
C ASP A 72 -1.84 2.38 1.63
N ILE A 73 -2.78 1.44 1.78
CA ILE A 73 -2.61 0.18 2.50
C ILE A 73 -3.61 -0.87 1.98
N ALA A 74 -3.23 -2.15 1.99
CA ALA A 74 -4.13 -3.27 1.75
C ALA A 74 -4.60 -3.90 3.07
N ALA A 75 -5.83 -4.41 3.08
CA ALA A 75 -6.43 -5.11 4.22
C ALA A 75 -7.44 -6.17 3.73
N PRO A 76 -7.85 -7.13 4.58
CA PRO A 76 -8.78 -8.19 4.21
C PRO A 76 -10.12 -7.64 3.69
N GLY A 77 -10.44 -7.95 2.44
CA GLY A 77 -11.68 -7.49 1.79
C GLY A 77 -12.34 -8.53 0.89
N ALA A 78 -11.88 -9.78 0.86
CA ALA A 78 -12.47 -10.86 0.08
C ALA A 78 -12.99 -11.95 1.01
N ASN A 79 -14.20 -12.44 0.76
CA ASN A 79 -14.85 -13.50 1.55
C ASN A 79 -14.87 -13.19 3.06
N ILE A 80 -15.26 -11.96 3.41
CA ILE A 80 -15.40 -11.51 4.79
C ILE A 80 -16.81 -11.84 5.29
N LEU A 81 -16.90 -12.64 6.36
CA LEU A 81 -18.16 -12.90 7.05
C LEU A 81 -18.57 -11.68 7.87
N ALA A 82 -19.74 -11.12 7.60
CA ALA A 82 -20.26 -9.95 8.31
C ALA A 82 -21.75 -10.09 8.58
N ALA A 83 -22.25 -9.38 9.60
CA ALA A 83 -23.66 -9.34 9.92
C ALA A 83 -24.46 -8.61 8.83
N VAL A 84 -25.62 -9.17 8.47
CA VAL A 84 -26.60 -8.59 7.55
C VAL A 84 -27.98 -8.80 8.17
N LYS A 85 -28.55 -7.73 8.73
CA LYS A 85 -29.81 -7.75 9.50
C LYS A 85 -29.73 -8.76 10.67
N ASP A 86 -30.48 -9.85 10.59
CA ASP A 86 -30.64 -10.94 11.55
C ASP A 86 -29.79 -12.17 11.20
N SER A 87 -28.86 -12.06 10.24
CA SER A 87 -28.04 -13.17 9.75
C SER A 87 -26.58 -12.76 9.53
N TYR A 88 -25.75 -13.72 9.09
CA TYR A 88 -24.38 -13.47 8.65
C TYR A 88 -24.21 -13.89 7.21
N ARG A 89 -23.39 -13.14 6.47
CA ARG A 89 -23.12 -13.40 5.06
C ARG A 89 -21.68 -13.08 4.70
N PHE A 90 -21.10 -13.91 3.84
CA PHE A 90 -19.83 -13.59 3.19
C PHE A 90 -20.00 -12.49 2.15
N ASN A 91 -19.19 -11.45 2.25
CA ASN A 91 -19.13 -10.34 1.31
C ASN A 91 -17.69 -10.09 0.85
N TYR A 92 -17.55 -9.29 -0.19
CA TYR A 92 -16.27 -8.90 -0.76
C TYR A 92 -16.32 -7.45 -1.21
N GLY A 93 -15.16 -6.83 -1.34
CA GLY A 93 -14.99 -5.46 -1.78
C GLY A 93 -13.99 -4.70 -0.93
N THR A 94 -13.49 -3.59 -1.48
CA THR A 94 -12.75 -2.60 -0.70
C THR A 94 -13.62 -2.00 0.43
N SER A 95 -14.95 -2.01 0.27
CA SER A 95 -15.93 -1.72 1.33
C SER A 95 -15.84 -2.63 2.55
N MET A 96 -15.28 -3.84 2.40
CA MET A 96 -15.02 -4.76 3.52
C MET A 96 -13.59 -4.58 4.08
N ALA A 97 -12.64 -4.14 3.26
CA ALA A 97 -11.28 -3.79 3.72
C ALA A 97 -11.26 -2.50 4.56
N ALA A 98 -11.99 -1.47 4.14
CA ALA A 98 -12.06 -0.18 4.83
C ALA A 98 -12.44 -0.29 6.33
N PRO A 99 -13.49 -1.02 6.75
CA PRO A 99 -13.83 -1.15 8.17
C PRO A 99 -12.78 -1.90 8.99
N HIS A 100 -12.03 -2.84 8.41
CA HIS A 100 -10.89 -3.45 9.10
C HIS A 100 -9.83 -2.41 9.43
N VAL A 101 -9.45 -1.58 8.45
CA VAL A 101 -8.49 -0.49 8.67
C VAL A 101 -9.04 0.47 9.71
N SER A 102 -10.29 0.94 9.59
CA SER A 102 -10.91 1.86 10.56
C SER A 102 -10.90 1.33 11.99
N GLY A 103 -11.22 0.04 12.19
CA GLY A 103 -11.14 -0.60 13.50
C GLY A 103 -9.73 -0.61 14.07
N ILE A 104 -8.73 -0.92 13.24
CA ILE A 104 -7.31 -0.88 13.64
C ILE A 104 -6.90 0.55 14.00
N LEU A 105 -7.29 1.56 13.22
CA LEU A 105 -6.96 2.97 13.54
C LEU A 105 -7.61 3.41 14.86
N ALA A 106 -8.82 2.97 15.16
CA ALA A 106 -9.49 3.27 16.42
C ALA A 106 -8.73 2.67 17.62
N LEU A 107 -8.25 1.42 17.51
CA LEU A 107 -7.44 0.79 18.54
C LEU A 107 -6.09 1.48 18.71
N LEU A 108 -5.42 1.83 17.62
CA LEU A 108 -4.17 2.60 17.67
C LEU A 108 -4.38 3.97 18.30
N LYS A 109 -5.49 4.66 18.01
CA LYS A 109 -5.81 5.95 18.62
C LYS A 109 -6.13 5.82 20.11
N ALA A 110 -6.74 4.72 20.54
CA ALA A 110 -6.99 4.45 21.96
C ALA A 110 -5.68 4.17 22.72
N GLN A 111 -4.73 3.46 22.09
CA GLN A 111 -3.43 3.15 22.67
C GLN A 111 -2.47 4.35 22.66
N HIS A 112 -2.56 5.20 21.63
CA HIS A 112 -1.73 6.40 21.45
C HIS A 112 -2.63 7.65 21.29
N PRO A 113 -3.27 8.15 22.37
CA PRO A 113 -4.24 9.24 22.31
C PRO A 113 -3.67 10.56 21.77
N ASP A 114 -2.36 10.75 21.90
CA ASP A 114 -1.59 11.92 21.48
C ASP A 114 -1.14 11.87 20.01
N TRP A 115 -1.17 10.70 19.36
CA TRP A 115 -0.78 10.61 17.95
C TRP A 115 -1.74 11.36 17.03
N SER A 116 -1.17 12.10 16.08
CA SER A 116 -1.93 12.73 15.01
C SER A 116 -2.54 11.67 14.06
N PRO A 117 -3.57 12.02 13.27
CA PRO A 117 -4.05 11.13 12.22
C PRO A 117 -2.95 10.73 11.22
N ALA A 118 -1.99 11.61 10.96
CA ALA A 118 -0.85 11.33 10.08
C ALA A 118 0.15 10.36 10.73
N ALA A 119 0.41 10.48 12.03
CA ALA A 119 1.26 9.53 12.76
C ALA A 119 0.65 8.12 12.76
N ILE A 120 -0.66 7.99 13.01
CA ILE A 120 -1.37 6.69 12.92
C ILE A 120 -1.32 6.14 11.49
N LYS A 121 -1.60 6.98 10.48
CA LYS A 121 -1.48 6.59 9.07
C LYS A 121 -0.05 6.14 8.74
N SER A 122 0.96 6.85 9.24
CA SER A 122 2.35 6.46 9.05
C SER A 122 2.62 5.10 9.66
N ALA A 123 2.20 4.86 10.91
CA ALA A 123 2.44 3.60 11.60
C ALA A 123 1.94 2.41 10.80
N ILE A 124 0.69 2.44 10.32
CA ILE A 124 0.13 1.32 9.54
C ILE A 124 0.81 1.09 8.19
N ILE A 125 1.31 2.15 7.55
CA ILE A 125 1.98 2.06 6.25
C ILE A 125 3.39 1.53 6.42
N THR A 126 4.13 2.04 7.40
CA THR A 126 5.57 1.75 7.53
C THR A 126 5.86 0.36 8.08
N THR A 127 4.91 -0.24 8.79
CA THR A 127 5.04 -1.59 9.37
C THR A 127 4.34 -2.67 8.57
N ALA A 128 3.72 -2.32 7.44
CA ALA A 128 2.97 -3.23 6.60
C ALA A 128 3.85 -4.33 6.00
N HIS A 129 3.27 -5.51 5.78
CA HIS A 129 3.96 -6.64 5.16
C HIS A 129 3.86 -6.55 3.63
N VAL A 130 5.00 -6.69 2.96
CA VAL A 130 5.08 -6.79 1.47
C VAL A 130 5.24 -8.23 0.99
N THR A 131 5.40 -9.16 1.92
CA THR A 131 5.49 -10.60 1.69
C THR A 131 4.44 -11.34 2.50
N ASP A 132 4.14 -12.57 2.10
CA ASP A 132 3.38 -13.51 2.92
C ASP A 132 4.24 -14.07 4.07
N GLU A 133 3.63 -14.96 4.87
CA GLU A 133 4.25 -15.61 6.02
C GLU A 133 5.48 -16.49 5.66
N ARG A 134 5.65 -16.83 4.38
CA ARG A 134 6.78 -17.62 3.86
C ARG A 134 7.87 -16.74 3.25
N GLY A 135 7.71 -15.41 3.32
CA GLY A 135 8.61 -14.45 2.69
C GLY A 135 8.41 -14.31 1.17
N MET A 136 7.33 -14.88 0.61
CA MET A 136 7.03 -14.74 -0.81
C MET A 136 6.36 -13.39 -1.08
N PRO A 137 6.68 -12.70 -2.20
CA PRO A 137 6.02 -11.45 -2.55
C PRO A 137 4.50 -11.59 -2.65
N ILE A 138 3.76 -10.58 -2.19
CA ILE A 138 2.31 -10.50 -2.40
C ILE A 138 2.04 -10.48 -3.91
N LEU A 139 1.02 -11.23 -4.35
CA LEU A 139 0.60 -11.26 -5.75
C LEU A 139 -0.65 -10.40 -5.97
N ALA A 140 -0.79 -9.88 -7.19
CA ALA A 140 -1.99 -9.20 -7.67
C ALA A 140 -2.74 -10.13 -8.65
N GLU A 141 -4.01 -10.38 -8.38
CA GLU A 141 -4.90 -11.06 -9.32
C GLU A 141 -5.33 -10.08 -10.43
N GLY A 142 -5.40 -10.57 -11.68
CA GLY A 142 -5.69 -9.76 -12.87
C GLY A 142 -5.66 -10.60 -14.15
N VAL A 143 -5.92 -9.97 -15.31
CA VAL A 143 -5.68 -10.59 -16.61
C VAL A 143 -4.15 -10.66 -16.79
N LEU A 144 -3.63 -11.84 -16.49
CA LEU A 144 -2.27 -12.14 -16.03
C LEU A 144 -2.01 -11.72 -14.57
N ARG A 145 -1.61 -12.71 -13.78
CA ARG A 145 -1.14 -12.50 -12.40
C ARG A 145 0.25 -11.89 -12.44
N LYS A 146 0.50 -10.93 -11.56
CA LYS A 146 1.81 -10.31 -11.38
C LYS A 146 2.19 -10.23 -9.92
N THR A 147 3.47 -10.00 -9.65
CA THR A 147 3.92 -9.53 -8.34
C THR A 147 3.28 -8.19 -8.06
N ALA A 148 2.69 -8.04 -6.86
CA ALA A 148 2.04 -6.81 -6.48
C ALA A 148 3.08 -5.72 -6.18
N ASP A 149 2.79 -4.51 -6.66
CA ASP A 149 3.62 -3.33 -6.49
C ASP A 149 2.88 -2.29 -5.61
N PRO A 150 3.53 -1.17 -5.24
CA PRO A 150 2.91 -0.13 -4.43
C PRO A 150 1.61 0.48 -4.99
N PHE A 151 1.34 0.41 -6.30
CA PHE A 151 0.03 0.83 -6.84
C PHE A 151 -1.06 -0.23 -6.67
N ASP A 152 -0.71 -1.42 -6.21
CA ASP A 152 -1.65 -2.47 -5.85
C ASP A 152 -2.03 -2.44 -4.36
N TYR A 153 -1.05 -2.22 -3.46
CA TYR A 153 -1.25 -2.34 -2.00
C TYR A 153 -0.74 -1.15 -1.17
N GLY A 154 -0.15 -0.12 -1.78
CA GLY A 154 0.48 0.99 -1.06
C GLY A 154 1.69 0.55 -0.24
N GLY A 155 1.59 0.66 1.09
CA GLY A 155 2.62 0.19 2.03
C GLY A 155 2.76 -1.33 2.10
N GLY A 156 1.68 -2.08 1.83
CA GLY A 156 1.61 -3.54 1.95
C GLY A 156 0.30 -4.02 2.56
N ASN A 157 0.25 -5.28 2.99
CA ASN A 157 -0.83 -5.81 3.81
C ASN A 157 -0.69 -5.31 5.27
N ILE A 158 -1.77 -4.79 5.83
CA ILE A 158 -1.77 -4.17 7.15
C ILE A 158 -1.27 -5.12 8.25
N ASN A 159 -0.41 -4.60 9.13
CA ASN A 159 0.14 -5.31 10.28
C ASN A 159 -0.23 -4.56 11.57
N PRO A 160 -1.33 -4.93 12.24
CA PRO A 160 -1.76 -4.26 13.46
C PRO A 160 -0.71 -4.33 14.57
N GLY A 161 -0.08 -5.50 14.75
CA GLY A 161 0.92 -5.72 15.80
C GLY A 161 2.13 -4.80 15.62
N GLY A 162 2.67 -4.71 14.41
CA GLY A 162 3.76 -3.78 14.09
C GLY A 162 3.38 -2.32 14.30
N ALA A 163 2.16 -1.94 13.89
CA ALA A 163 1.70 -0.56 13.96
C ALA A 163 1.51 -0.03 15.40
N THR A 164 1.37 -0.91 16.40
CA THR A 164 1.28 -0.49 17.81
C THR A 164 2.57 0.11 18.35
N ASP A 165 3.72 -0.28 17.80
CA ASP A 165 5.03 0.29 18.13
C ASP A 165 5.90 0.32 16.87
N PRO A 166 5.68 1.32 15.99
CA PRO A 166 6.33 1.40 14.70
C PRO A 166 7.78 1.89 14.82
N GLY A 167 8.22 2.36 16.00
CA GLY A 167 9.52 2.99 16.20
C GLY A 167 9.59 4.41 15.64
N LEU A 168 9.39 4.60 14.34
CA LEU A 168 9.39 5.91 13.68
C LEU A 168 8.09 6.19 12.94
N VAL A 169 7.66 7.46 12.96
CA VAL A 169 6.51 7.95 12.19
C VAL A 169 6.86 9.17 11.35
N TYR A 170 6.25 9.26 10.17
CA TYR A 170 6.26 10.41 9.27
C TYR A 170 5.04 11.28 9.58
N ASP A 171 5.18 12.17 10.57
CA ASP A 171 4.11 13.10 10.93
C ASP A 171 4.12 14.34 10.01
N ILE A 172 2.96 14.94 9.77
CA ILE A 172 2.82 16.12 8.92
C ILE A 172 1.89 17.14 9.55
N ASN A 173 2.28 18.41 9.47
CA ASN A 173 1.43 19.50 9.93
C ASN A 173 0.25 19.67 8.96
N PRO A 174 -1.01 19.74 9.43
CA PRO A 174 -2.17 19.98 8.56
C PRO A 174 -2.04 21.23 7.65
N ARG A 175 -1.24 22.23 8.06
CA ARG A 175 -0.94 23.40 7.23
C ARG A 175 -0.20 23.05 5.93
N ASP A 176 0.62 22.00 5.92
CA ASP A 176 1.35 21.59 4.72
C ASP A 176 0.42 20.91 3.70
N HIS A 177 -0.62 20.21 4.15
CA HIS A 177 -1.71 19.79 3.26
C HIS A 177 -2.44 20.99 2.64
N ASN A 178 -2.76 22.01 3.45
CA ASN A 178 -3.39 23.21 2.91
C ASN A 178 -2.50 23.91 1.87
N ARG A 179 -1.18 24.00 2.10
CA ARG A 179 -0.22 24.53 1.13
C ARG A 179 -0.22 23.74 -0.18
N PHE A 180 -0.23 22.41 -0.11
CA PHE A 180 -0.35 21.55 -1.30
C PHE A 180 -1.62 21.87 -2.10
N PHE A 181 -2.75 22.10 -1.43
CA PHE A 181 -4.01 22.49 -2.08
C PHE A 181 -4.15 23.99 -2.36
N GLY A 182 -3.08 24.79 -2.24
CA GLY A 182 -3.14 26.24 -2.44
C GLY A 182 -4.14 26.96 -1.51
N TYR A 183 -4.32 26.43 -0.29
CA TYR A 183 -5.27 26.87 0.75
C TYR A 183 -6.75 26.90 0.31
N THR A 184 -7.13 26.13 -0.71
CA THR A 184 -8.51 26.09 -1.23
C THR A 184 -9.49 25.32 -0.35
N ILE A 185 -9.00 24.36 0.47
CA ILE A 185 -9.84 23.45 1.26
C ILE A 185 -10.32 24.06 2.59
N VAL A 186 -9.47 24.85 3.27
CA VAL A 186 -9.80 25.44 4.58
C VAL A 186 -9.99 26.96 4.43
N ARG A 187 -11.20 27.37 4.02
CA ARG A 187 -11.63 28.80 4.04
C ARG A 187 -11.71 29.42 5.45
N ARG A 188 -11.37 28.69 6.52
CA ARG A 188 -11.56 29.11 7.92
C ARG A 188 -10.33 29.69 8.61
N THR A 189 -9.19 29.80 7.93
CA THR A 189 -8.01 30.44 8.51
C THR A 189 -7.73 31.76 7.82
N ASN A 190 -7.77 32.87 8.58
CA ASN A 190 -7.30 34.22 8.18
C ASN A 190 -5.78 34.22 7.94
N VAL A 191 -5.29 33.36 7.06
CA VAL A 191 -3.88 33.28 6.69
C VAL A 191 -3.74 33.97 5.35
N SER A 192 -3.04 35.10 5.36
CA SER A 192 -2.58 35.78 4.15
C SER A 192 -1.82 34.78 3.27
N CYS A 193 -2.35 34.53 2.06
CA CYS A 193 -1.75 33.62 1.10
C CYS A 193 -0.69 34.35 0.26
N GLU A 194 0.55 34.35 0.74
CA GLU A 194 1.73 34.66 -0.08
C GLU A 194 2.44 33.40 -0.59
N ALA A 195 2.05 32.21 -0.14
CA ALA A 195 2.75 30.96 -0.41
C ALA A 195 2.19 30.20 -1.63
N MET A 196 3.07 29.90 -2.60
CA MET A 196 2.78 29.03 -3.76
C MET A 196 2.45 27.59 -3.34
N ALA A 197 1.73 26.87 -4.21
CA ALA A 197 1.42 25.46 -4.03
C ALA A 197 2.72 24.64 -3.86
N LEU A 198 2.75 23.80 -2.83
CA LEU A 198 3.89 22.93 -2.54
C LEU A 198 3.79 21.68 -3.43
N PRO A 199 4.83 21.28 -4.19
CA PRO A 199 4.81 19.99 -4.89
C PRO A 199 4.59 18.83 -3.92
N ALA A 200 3.86 17.78 -4.34
CA ALA A 200 3.46 16.71 -3.43
C ALA A 200 4.64 15.95 -2.82
N TYR A 201 5.76 15.85 -3.54
CA TYR A 201 6.98 15.19 -3.06
C TYR A 201 7.65 15.93 -1.89
N HIS A 202 7.26 17.17 -1.57
CA HIS A 202 7.66 17.87 -0.35
C HIS A 202 6.77 17.58 0.86
N LEU A 203 5.59 16.96 0.68
CA LEU A 203 4.80 16.50 1.81
C LEU A 203 5.56 15.38 2.53
N ASN A 204 5.53 15.43 3.87
CA ASN A 204 6.17 14.41 4.71
C ASN A 204 5.31 13.13 4.82
N LEU A 205 4.96 12.55 3.67
CA LEU A 205 4.17 11.32 3.58
C LEU A 205 5.08 10.09 3.72
N PRO A 206 4.55 8.96 4.23
CA PRO A 206 5.24 7.67 4.32
C PRO A 206 5.33 6.96 2.95
N SER A 207 5.56 7.72 1.88
CA SER A 207 5.78 7.27 0.51
C SER A 207 6.45 8.39 -0.30
N ILE A 208 7.10 8.02 -1.40
CA ILE A 208 7.65 8.97 -2.38
C ILE A 208 7.14 8.58 -3.77
N THR A 209 6.58 9.53 -4.51
CA THR A 209 6.29 9.37 -5.94
C THR A 209 6.87 10.51 -6.74
N VAL A 210 7.44 10.17 -7.91
CA VAL A 210 7.95 11.13 -8.88
C VAL A 210 7.49 10.69 -10.27
N PRO A 211 6.37 11.22 -10.78
CA PRO A 211 5.78 10.75 -12.03
C PRO A 211 6.53 11.22 -13.29
N ASP A 212 7.43 12.19 -13.16
CA ASP A 212 8.09 12.91 -14.25
C ASP A 212 9.58 13.15 -13.96
N LEU A 213 10.30 12.08 -13.62
CA LEU A 213 11.73 12.15 -13.30
C LEU A 213 12.59 12.38 -14.57
N ARG A 214 12.72 13.66 -14.96
CA ARG A 214 13.55 14.11 -16.10
C ARG A 214 14.98 14.46 -15.71
N ARG A 215 15.16 14.92 -14.48
CA ARG A 215 16.42 15.45 -13.93
C ARG A 215 16.57 14.98 -12.48
N PRO A 216 17.79 14.99 -11.93
CA PRO A 216 18.00 14.74 -10.52
C PRO A 216 17.13 15.66 -9.66
N ILE A 217 16.41 15.07 -8.71
CA ILE A 217 15.63 15.82 -7.72
C ILE A 217 16.05 15.40 -6.32
N THR A 218 15.97 16.34 -5.40
CA THR A 218 16.25 16.08 -3.98
C THR A 218 15.05 16.51 -3.17
N MET A 219 14.57 15.61 -2.32
CA MET A 219 13.49 15.86 -1.38
C MET A 219 13.92 15.54 0.04
N GLN A 220 13.22 16.10 1.02
CA GLN A 220 13.46 15.85 2.43
C GLN A 220 12.29 15.06 3.02
N ARG A 221 12.62 14.17 3.95
CA ARG A 221 11.67 13.55 4.85
C ARG A 221 12.12 13.78 6.28
N THR A 222 11.15 13.84 7.17
CA THR A 222 11.35 14.01 8.60
C THR A 222 10.65 12.88 9.31
N VAL A 223 11.33 12.25 10.26
CA VAL A 223 10.78 11.17 11.07
C VAL A 223 10.86 11.57 12.54
N THR A 224 9.82 11.22 13.27
CA THR A 224 9.75 11.36 14.72
C THR A 224 9.88 9.98 15.35
N ASN A 225 10.79 9.84 16.30
CA ASN A 225 10.92 8.63 17.11
C ASN A 225 9.80 8.58 18.17
N VAL A 226 8.99 7.54 18.08
CA VAL A 226 7.88 7.23 19.01
C VAL A 226 8.13 5.94 19.79
N GLY A 227 9.26 5.27 19.55
CA GLY A 227 9.73 4.13 20.34
C GLY A 227 10.77 4.54 21.38
N ASP A 228 11.73 3.65 21.64
CA ASP A 228 12.76 3.87 22.65
C ASP A 228 13.57 5.15 22.42
N VAL A 229 13.79 5.91 23.50
CA VAL A 229 14.44 7.22 23.48
C VAL A 229 15.84 7.18 22.83
N ASN A 230 16.68 6.24 23.26
CA ASN A 230 18.02 6.07 22.71
C ASN A 230 17.98 5.02 21.61
N SER A 231 17.90 5.46 20.36
CA SER A 231 17.75 4.56 19.22
C SER A 231 18.58 4.99 18.03
N VAL A 232 19.13 4.00 17.33
CA VAL A 232 19.92 4.19 16.12
C VAL A 232 19.28 3.38 15.01
N TYR A 233 18.90 4.07 13.93
CA TYR A 233 18.31 3.43 12.75
C TYR A 233 19.26 3.53 11.57
N HIS A 234 19.42 2.42 10.86
CA HIS A 234 20.22 2.32 9.64
C HIS A 234 19.31 2.27 8.42
N ALA A 235 19.64 3.02 7.37
CA ALA A 235 18.91 3.01 6.11
C ALA A 235 19.32 1.81 5.25
N GLU A 236 18.34 1.06 4.79
CA GLU A 236 18.43 0.12 3.67
C GLU A 236 17.70 0.73 2.47
N VAL A 237 18.40 0.83 1.34
CA VAL A 237 17.93 1.54 0.14
C VAL A 237 17.79 0.56 -1.01
N GLN A 238 16.56 0.35 -1.47
CA GLN A 238 16.26 -0.39 -2.68
C GLN A 238 15.87 0.60 -3.78
N SER A 239 16.78 0.84 -4.72
CA SER A 239 16.54 1.79 -5.81
C SER A 239 15.47 1.28 -6.79
N PRO A 240 14.54 2.13 -7.28
CA PRO A 240 13.68 1.78 -8.40
C PRO A 240 14.51 1.42 -9.64
N ALA A 241 14.05 0.44 -10.44
CA ALA A 241 14.76 0.03 -11.64
C ALA A 241 15.00 1.23 -12.59
N GLY A 242 16.24 1.39 -13.05
CA GLY A 242 16.64 2.51 -13.92
C GLY A 242 16.79 3.87 -13.21
N VAL A 243 16.56 3.96 -11.90
CA VAL A 243 16.69 5.19 -11.11
C VAL A 243 17.75 4.99 -10.03
N ARG A 244 18.71 5.90 -9.91
CA ARG A 244 19.64 5.92 -8.78
C ARG A 244 18.98 6.63 -7.60
N MET A 245 18.87 5.94 -6.46
CA MET A 245 18.40 6.53 -5.21
C MET A 245 19.52 6.63 -4.18
N GLU A 246 19.73 7.83 -3.64
CA GLU A 246 20.70 8.08 -2.56
C GLU A 246 20.00 8.70 -1.34
N VAL A 247 20.32 8.20 -0.14
CA VAL A 247 19.77 8.68 1.13
C VAL A 247 20.89 9.25 2.00
N LYS A 248 20.70 10.47 2.55
CA LYS A 248 21.68 11.13 3.43
C LYS A 248 20.99 11.82 4.62
N PRO A 249 21.41 11.57 5.88
CA PRO A 249 22.40 10.56 6.29
C PRO A 249 21.85 9.13 6.16
N LEU A 250 22.73 8.12 6.18
CA LEU A 250 22.35 6.69 6.22
C LEU A 250 22.07 6.17 7.64
N VAL A 251 22.33 7.00 8.65
CA VAL A 251 22.13 6.65 10.07
C VAL A 251 21.38 7.81 10.74
N LEU A 252 20.31 7.47 11.46
CA LEU A 252 19.58 8.42 12.30
C LEU A 252 19.76 8.04 13.76
N ILE A 253 20.23 8.99 14.56
CA ILE A 253 20.51 8.81 15.98
C ILE A 253 19.53 9.67 16.77
N PHE A 254 18.73 9.04 17.62
CA PHE A 254 17.75 9.69 18.49
C PHE A 254 18.17 9.57 19.94
N ASP A 255 17.81 10.60 20.71
CA ASP A 255 18.02 10.68 22.15
C ASP A 255 16.86 11.45 22.80
N ALA A 256 16.93 11.68 24.11
CA ALA A 256 15.87 12.34 24.88
C ALA A 256 15.54 13.76 24.38
N THR A 257 16.52 14.45 23.79
CA THR A 257 16.42 15.83 23.29
C THR A 257 16.14 15.89 21.79
N ASN A 258 16.60 14.89 21.03
CA ASN A 258 16.54 14.85 19.57
C ASN A 258 15.62 13.73 19.10
N LYS A 259 14.31 13.89 19.33
CA LYS A 259 13.28 12.93 18.88
C LYS A 259 12.92 13.05 17.40
N VAL A 260 13.32 14.13 16.74
CA VAL A 260 12.98 14.41 15.34
C VAL A 260 14.26 14.48 14.52
N ARG A 261 14.31 13.73 13.41
CA ARG A 261 15.45 13.75 12.48
C ARG A 261 14.97 13.84 11.05
N SER A 262 15.71 14.57 10.23
CA SER A 262 15.44 14.70 8.81
C SER A 262 16.54 14.05 7.98
N PHE A 263 16.16 13.50 6.84
CA PHE A 263 17.06 12.96 5.83
C PHE A 263 16.65 13.43 4.44
N LYS A 264 17.62 13.48 3.54
CA LYS A 264 17.43 13.83 2.13
C LYS A 264 17.45 12.57 1.29
N VAL A 265 16.58 12.53 0.29
CA VAL A 265 16.52 11.50 -0.74
C VAL A 265 16.79 12.17 -2.08
N ASN A 266 17.83 11.73 -2.78
CA ASN A 266 18.11 12.13 -4.16
C ASN A 266 17.68 11.01 -5.10
N LEU A 267 16.88 11.36 -6.12
CA LEU A 267 16.51 10.46 -7.20
C LEU A 267 17.07 11.02 -8.50
N SER A 268 17.83 10.19 -9.22
CA SER A 268 18.47 10.55 -10.48
C SER A 268 18.14 9.52 -11.56
N PRO A 269 17.59 9.92 -12.71
CA PRO A 269 17.35 8.98 -13.81
C PRO A 269 18.68 8.47 -14.36
N MET A 270 18.83 7.17 -14.55
CA MET A 270 20.08 6.60 -15.11
C MET A 270 20.13 6.72 -16.64
N TRP A 271 18.97 6.86 -17.28
CA TRP A 271 18.82 6.93 -18.73
C TRP A 271 17.87 8.06 -19.14
N LYS A 272 17.98 8.52 -20.38
CA LYS A 272 16.98 9.38 -21.01
C LYS A 272 15.99 8.49 -21.77
N LEU A 273 14.93 8.07 -21.10
CA LEU A 273 13.93 7.17 -21.64
C LEU A 273 12.52 7.66 -21.26
N GLN A 274 11.56 7.47 -22.15
CA GLN A 274 10.14 7.48 -21.81
C GLN A 274 9.77 6.10 -21.30
N GLY A 275 9.67 5.94 -19.98
CA GLY A 275 9.41 4.65 -19.34
C GLY A 275 8.15 4.64 -18.50
N ASP A 276 7.84 3.46 -17.95
CA ASP A 276 6.80 3.26 -16.96
C ASP A 276 7.29 3.50 -15.53
N TYR A 277 6.37 3.47 -14.56
CA TYR A 277 6.73 3.51 -13.15
C TYR A 277 7.56 2.29 -12.77
N THR A 278 8.66 2.56 -12.08
CA THR A 278 9.45 1.56 -11.39
C THR A 278 9.41 1.82 -9.89
N PHE A 279 9.64 0.76 -9.11
CA PHE A 279 9.42 0.79 -7.67
C PHE A 279 10.65 0.38 -6.89
N GLY A 280 10.83 1.03 -5.75
CA GLY A 280 11.87 0.78 -4.78
C GLY A 280 11.35 1.01 -3.36
N SER A 281 12.25 1.06 -2.39
CA SER A 281 11.90 1.38 -1.02
C SER A 281 13.06 1.95 -0.22
N ILE A 282 12.71 2.69 0.84
CA ILE A 282 13.64 3.09 1.89
C ILE A 282 13.15 2.42 3.17
N THR A 283 14.03 1.69 3.84
CA THR A 283 13.71 0.99 5.08
C THR A 283 14.66 1.42 6.18
N TRP A 284 14.14 1.98 7.27
CA TRP A 284 14.91 2.21 8.49
C TRP A 284 14.83 0.98 9.38
N ARG A 285 15.98 0.44 9.77
CA ARG A 285 16.08 -0.74 10.64
C ARG A 285 16.76 -0.43 11.96
N LYS A 286 16.17 -0.98 13.03
CA LYS A 286 16.74 -1.08 14.37
C LYS A 286 16.30 -2.43 14.94
N ASP A 287 17.23 -3.38 15.09
CA ASP A 287 16.91 -4.73 15.54
C ASP A 287 15.77 -5.36 14.71
N GLN A 288 14.65 -5.70 15.35
CA GLN A 288 13.45 -6.23 14.69
C GLN A 288 12.48 -5.14 14.18
N LYS A 289 12.71 -3.86 14.51
CA LYS A 289 11.88 -2.75 14.04
C LYS A 289 12.22 -2.42 12.59
N VAL A 290 11.18 -2.36 11.77
CA VAL A 290 11.25 -2.10 10.33
C VAL A 290 10.30 -0.97 10.01
N VAL A 291 10.83 0.14 9.49
CA VAL A 291 10.04 1.31 9.07
C VAL A 291 10.29 1.52 7.58
N ARG A 292 9.42 0.95 6.75
CA ARG A 292 9.57 0.90 5.30
C ARG A 292 8.64 1.88 4.60
N ILE A 293 9.15 2.69 3.69
CA ILE A 293 8.33 3.50 2.77
C ILE A 293 8.53 3.06 1.32
N PRO A 294 7.46 2.91 0.52
CA PRO A 294 7.58 2.67 -0.91
C PRO A 294 8.02 3.94 -1.66
N VAL A 295 8.79 3.72 -2.73
CA VAL A 295 9.22 4.75 -3.67
C VAL A 295 8.78 4.35 -5.07
N ALA A 296 8.07 5.23 -5.76
CA ALA A 296 7.67 5.07 -7.16
C ALA A 296 8.28 6.20 -7.99
N ALA A 297 8.91 5.88 -9.11
CA ALA A 297 9.48 6.87 -10.00
C ALA A 297 9.24 6.46 -11.46
N ARG A 298 8.92 7.44 -12.31
CA ARG A 298 8.79 7.24 -13.74
C ARG A 298 9.76 8.17 -14.46
N MET A 299 10.71 7.59 -15.18
CA MET A 299 11.61 8.36 -16.04
C MET A 299 10.84 8.85 -17.26
N THR A 300 10.95 10.14 -17.57
CA THR A 300 10.32 10.75 -18.75
C THR A 300 11.32 11.62 -19.49
N ILE A 301 11.08 11.83 -20.79
CA ILE A 301 11.83 12.79 -21.60
C ILE A 301 10.98 13.99 -22.02
N GLN A 302 9.65 13.81 -22.11
CA GLN A 302 8.69 14.85 -22.46
C GLN A 302 7.28 14.49 -21.94
N ASP A 303 6.35 15.45 -22.00
CA ASP A 303 4.93 15.20 -21.73
C ASP A 303 4.28 14.57 -22.95
N PHE A 304 3.90 13.29 -22.87
CA PHE A 304 3.07 12.66 -23.88
C PHE A 304 1.60 12.69 -23.44
N TYR A 305 0.73 13.27 -24.25
CA TYR A 305 -0.72 13.32 -24.01
C TYR A 305 -1.41 11.95 -24.08
N ALA A 306 -0.72 10.90 -24.53
CA ALA A 306 -1.26 9.54 -24.65
C ALA A 306 -1.02 8.65 -23.41
N ASP A 307 -0.09 9.02 -22.51
CA ASP A 307 0.31 8.20 -21.34
C ASP A 307 -0.48 8.54 -20.05
N VAL A 308 -1.64 9.20 -20.19
CA VAL A 308 -2.42 9.76 -19.06
C VAL A 308 -3.81 9.12 -18.86
N ALA A 309 -4.10 7.98 -19.51
CA ALA A 309 -5.42 7.32 -19.47
C ALA A 309 -5.59 6.32 -18.31
#